data_AF-A0A3B0R2D6-F1
#
_entry.id   AF-A0A3B0R2D6-F1
#
_cell.length_a   1.000
_cell.length_b   1.000
_cell.length_c   1.000
_cell.angle_alpha   90.00
_cell.angle_beta   90.00
_cell.angle_gamma   90.00
#
_symmetry.space_group_name_H-M   'P 1'
#
loop_
_entity.id
_entity.type
_entity.pdbx_description
1 polymer ?
#
loop_
_entity_poly.entity_id
_entity_poly.type
_entity_poly.pdbx_seq_one_letter_code
_entity_poly.pdbx_strand_id
1 'polypeptide(L)' 'MVKTDGTKSESIRKQMINLLVPFKELVKTITSDNGKEFVKHQEIAQKLETDFFFAESYSPW' A
#
# COMPACT_ATOMS: atom_id res chain seq x y z
N MET A 1 -10.07 5.97 23.90
CA MET A 1 -9.85 5.16 22.67
C MET A 1 -8.57 5.65 22.02
N VAL A 2 -7.52 4.83 22.00
CA VAL A 2 -6.27 5.14 21.30
C VAL A 2 -6.52 4.91 19.81
N LYS A 3 -6.33 5.94 18.97
CA LYS A 3 -6.40 5.81 17.51
C LYS A 3 -5.16 5.02 17.04
N THR A 4 -5.32 3.72 16.82
CA THR A 4 -4.26 2.78 16.42
C THR A 4 -3.95 2.76 14.92
N ASP A 5 -4.72 3.48 14.10
CA ASP A 5 -4.64 3.39 12.63
C ASP A 5 -3.32 3.97 12.08
N GLY A 6 -2.76 4.99 12.74
CA GLY A 6 -1.49 5.63 12.34
C GLY A 6 -0.29 4.70 12.46
N THR A 7 -0.25 3.84 13.49
CA THR A 7 0.86 2.89 13.66
C THR A 7 0.75 1.72 12.68
N LYS A 8 -0.47 1.29 12.35
CA LYS A 8 -0.71 0.20 11.38
C LYS A 8 -0.31 0.60 9.96
N SER A 9 -0.73 1.77 9.49
CA SER A 9 -0.39 2.27 8.14
C SER A 9 1.12 2.51 7.96
N GLU A 10 1.79 3.04 8.99
CA GLU A 10 3.25 3.18 9.00
C GLU A 10 3.96 1.83 8.88
N SER A 11 3.51 0.85 9.67
CA SER A 11 4.06 -0.50 9.66
C SER A 11 3.88 -1.20 8.31
N ILE A 12 2.68 -1.13 7.73
CA ILE A 12 2.38 -1.73 6.41
C ILE A 12 3.20 -1.08 5.32
N ARG A 13 3.29 0.25 5.29
CA ARG A 13 4.15 0.96 4.33
C ARG A 13 5.60 0.45 4.39
N LYS A 14 6.17 0.37 5.59
CA LYS A 14 7.57 -0.06 5.77
C LYS A 14 7.76 -1.51 5.30
N GLN A 15 6.83 -2.39 5.66
CA GLN A 15 6.88 -3.79 5.25
C GLN A 15 6.77 -3.95 3.73
N MET A 16 5.79 -3.28 3.10
CA MET A 16 5.62 -3.34 1.64
C MET A 16 6.86 -2.86 0.90
N ILE A 17 7.42 -1.71 1.28
CA ILE A 17 8.65 -1.19 0.66
C ILE A 17 9.79 -2.20 0.85
N ASN A 18 10.03 -2.68 2.07
CA ASN A 18 11.14 -3.61 2.33
C ASN A 18 11.02 -4.93 1.57
N LEU A 19 9.80 -5.44 1.38
CA LEU A 19 9.55 -6.70 0.68
C LEU A 19 9.61 -6.53 -0.85
N LEU A 20 9.13 -5.40 -1.38
CA LEU A 20 8.93 -5.21 -2.82
C LEU A 20 10.07 -4.46 -3.51
N VAL A 21 10.86 -3.65 -2.80
CA VAL A 21 12.01 -2.92 -3.39
C VAL A 21 12.99 -3.84 -4.14
N PRO A 22 13.35 -5.05 -3.64
CA PRO A 22 14.21 -5.97 -4.40
C PRO A 22 13.62 -6.42 -5.75
N PHE A 23 12.30 -6.31 -5.89
CA PHE A 23 11.55 -6.73 -7.07
C PHE A 23 10.91 -5.55 -7.80
N LYS A 24 11.31 -4.30 -7.52
CA LYS A 24 10.61 -3.11 -8.03
C LYS A 24 10.42 -3.11 -9.56
N GLU A 25 11.39 -3.63 -10.30
CA GLU A 25 11.31 -3.74 -11.77
C GLU A 25 10.25 -4.73 -12.27
N LEU A 26 9.83 -5.67 -11.41
CA LEU A 26 8.77 -6.64 -11.68
C LEU A 26 7.40 -6.14 -11.19
N VAL A 27 7.37 -5.15 -10.31
CA VAL A 27 6.14 -4.57 -9.77
C VAL A 27 5.61 -3.52 -10.75
N LYS A 28 4.63 -3.92 -11.58
CA LYS A 28 4.04 -3.04 -12.59
C LYS A 28 3.03 -2.06 -11.99
N THR A 29 2.14 -2.57 -11.15
CA THR A 29 1.08 -1.81 -10.47
C THR A 29 0.71 -2.53 -9.17
N ILE A 30 0.20 -1.79 -8.19
CA ILE A 30 -0.34 -2.34 -6.95
C ILE A 30 -1.82 -1.96 -6.84
N THR A 31 -2.68 -2.91 -6.48
CA THR A 31 -4.10 -2.63 -6.22
C THR A 31 -4.46 -3.16 -4.84
N SER A 32 -5.05 -2.33 -3.98
CA SER A 32 -5.57 -2.75 -2.67
C SER A 32 -7.03 -2.37 -2.47
N ASP A 33 -7.65 -2.86 -1.40
CA ASP A 33 -8.90 -2.28 -0.92
C ASP A 33 -8.68 -0.85 -0.37
N ASN A 34 -9.77 -0.12 -0.15
CA ASN A 34 -9.78 1.22 0.46
C ASN A 34 -9.52 1.20 1.99
N GLY A 35 -8.77 0.20 2.48
CA GLY A 35 -8.41 0.06 3.88
C GLY A 35 -7.58 1.22 4.40
N LYS A 36 -7.83 1.63 5.65
CA LYS A 36 -7.11 2.74 6.30
C LYS A 36 -5.61 2.48 6.48
N GLU A 37 -5.20 1.21 6.49
CA GLU A 37 -3.79 0.83 6.41
C GLU A 37 -3.05 1.38 5.19
N PHE A 38 -3.76 1.61 4.08
CA PHE A 38 -3.16 2.05 2.81
C PHE A 38 -3.26 3.57 2.59
N VAL A 39 -3.57 4.35 3.64
CA VAL A 39 -3.55 5.83 3.57
C VAL A 39 -2.20 6.36 3.06
N LYS A 40 -1.11 5.61 3.25
CA LYS A 40 0.25 5.95 2.81
C LYS A 40 0.65 5.36 1.46
N HIS A 41 -0.31 4.94 0.63
CA HIS A 41 -0.08 4.35 -0.70
C HIS A 41 0.79 5.22 -1.62
N GLN A 42 0.69 6.55 -1.55
CA GLN A 42 1.51 7.45 -2.36
C GLN A 42 3.02 7.31 -2.08
N GLU A 43 3.40 7.19 -0.80
CA GLU A 43 4.79 6.95 -0.40
C GLU A 43 5.29 5.58 -0.89
N ILE A 44 4.40 4.57 -0.88
CA ILE A 44 4.70 3.21 -1.35
C ILE A 44 4.93 3.22 -2.87
N ALA A 45 4.01 3.84 -3.62
CA ALA A 45 4.09 4.02 -5.06
C ALA A 45 5.39 4.73 -5.49
N GLN A 46 5.71 5.85 -4.82
CA GLN A 46 6.93 6.60 -5.10
C GLN A 46 8.21 5.79 -4.87
N LYS A 47 8.26 4.97 -3.81
CA LYS A 47 9.44 4.16 -3.49
C LYS A 47 9.62 2.94 -4.39
N LEU A 48 8.51 2.42 -4.91
CA LEU A 48 8.52 1.28 -5.82
C LEU A 48 8.51 1.69 -7.29
N GLU A 49 8.43 2.99 -7.59
CA GLU A 49 8.37 3.53 -8.96
C GLU A 49 7.24 2.88 -9.77
N THR A 50 6.09 2.70 -9.12
CA THR A 50 4.92 1.98 -9.65
C THR A 50 3.63 2.71 -9.31
N ASP A 51 2.58 2.48 -10.10
CA ASP A 51 1.25 3.04 -9.81
C ASP A 51 0.52 2.23 -8.74
N PHE A 52 -0.29 2.91 -7.94
CA PHE A 52 -1.11 2.30 -6.90
C PHE A 52 -2.58 2.68 -7.09
N PHE A 53 -3.45 1.67 -7.12
CA PHE A 53 -4.89 1.79 -7.33
C PHE A 53 -5.68 1.24 -6.14
N PHE A 54 -6.93 1.65 -6.05
CA PHE A 54 -7.88 1.12 -5.10
C PHE A 54 -8.99 0.37 -5.81
N ALA A 55 -9.37 -0.78 -5.28
CA ALA A 55 -10.54 -1.53 -5.74
C ALA A 55 -11.82 -0.75 -5.45
N GLU A 56 -12.75 -0.76 -6.41
CA GLU A 56 -14.08 -0.17 -6.20
C GLU A 56 -14.86 -0.95 -5.14
N SER A 57 -15.66 -0.22 -4.36
CA SER A 57 -16.54 -0.83 -3.36
C SER A 57 -17.53 -1.73 -4.10
N TYR A 58 -17.63 -3.00 -3.71
CA TYR A 58 -18.45 -4.05 -4.37
C TYR A 58 -17.86 -4.74 -5.61
N SER A 59 -16.52 -4.80 -5.72
CA SER A 59 -15.85 -5.80 -6.58
C SER A 59 -15.18 -6.93 -5.77
N PRO A 60 -15.91 -7.72 -4.94
CA PRO A 60 -15.39 -8.98 -4.44
C PRO A 60 -15.27 -9.97 -5.61
N TRP A 61 -14.21 -10.76 -5.60
CA TRP A 61 -14.01 -11.85 -6.57
C TRP A 61 -15.03 -12.97 -6.41
#